data_AF-A0A9E2MW09-F1
#
_entry.id   AF-A0A9E2MW09-F1
#
_cell.length_a   1.000
_cell.length_b   1.000
_cell.length_c   1.000
_cell.angle_alpha   90.00
_cell.angle_beta   90.00
_cell.angle_gamma   90.00
#
_symmetry.space_group_name_H-M   'P 1'
#
loop_
_entity.id
_entity.type
_entity.pdbx_description
1 polymer ?
#
loop_
_entity_poly.entity_id
_entity_poly.type
_entity_poly.pdbx_seq_one_letter_code
_entity_poly.pdbx_strand_id
1 'polypeptide(L)'
;MADLTIMSSKNISSLEGAQSMGTFEGKDCRSMLSGQTPNMKEALDRALEAGKGNAMTDAVIYFKPAACIFESVCWEVKGTVIKTKDMLKRGDLRSFDVDKSYVRQTFSSPDGREYLALKKKGTVGLNNDQKHYDLLMRIR
;
A
#
# COMPACT_ATOMS: atom_id res chain seq x y z
N MET A 1 12.19 -0.49 17.32
CA MET A 1 11.12 0.50 17.51
C MET A 1 11.21 1.47 16.34
N ALA A 2 10.45 1.22 15.28
CA ALA A 2 10.38 2.10 14.14
C ALA A 2 9.31 3.15 14.45
N ASP A 3 9.77 4.39 14.52
CA ASP A 3 9.02 5.59 14.82
C ASP A 3 7.78 5.69 13.91
N LEU A 4 6.59 5.64 14.51
CA LEU A 4 5.35 6.17 13.93
C LEU A 4 5.40 7.72 13.87
N THR A 5 6.57 8.28 13.60
CA THR A 5 6.84 9.72 13.39
C THR A 5 6.80 10.05 11.90
N ILE A 6 6.20 9.16 11.10
CA ILE A 6 5.87 9.43 9.70
C ILE A 6 4.74 10.45 9.62
N MET A 7 3.94 10.60 10.68
CA MET A 7 2.74 11.40 10.67
C MET A 7 2.62 12.05 12.05
N SER A 8 3.05 13.31 12.15
CA SER A 8 2.69 14.13 13.31
C SER A 8 1.19 13.97 13.52
N SER A 9 0.87 13.38 14.67
CA SER A 9 -0.43 12.90 15.15
C SER A 9 -1.51 13.98 15.25
N LYS A 10 -1.33 15.12 14.58
CA LYS A 10 -2.17 16.30 14.72
C LYS A 10 -3.14 16.53 13.56
N ASN A 11 -2.95 15.92 12.39
CA ASN A 11 -3.76 16.26 11.21
C ASN A 11 -4.48 15.09 10.52
N ILE A 12 -4.41 13.88 11.07
CA ILE A 12 -5.11 12.73 10.51
C ILE A 12 -5.97 12.13 11.60
N SER A 13 -7.15 12.72 11.78
CA SER A 13 -8.20 12.23 12.67
C SER A 13 -8.56 10.76 12.41
N SER A 14 -8.32 10.26 11.19
CA SER A 14 -8.52 8.84 10.87
C SER A 14 -7.46 7.91 11.47
N LEU A 15 -6.21 8.35 11.63
CA LEU A 15 -5.12 7.56 12.22
C LEU A 15 -5.11 7.65 13.76
N GLU A 16 -5.74 8.67 14.34
CA GLU A 16 -5.96 8.76 15.79
C GLU A 16 -6.86 7.62 16.28
N GLY A 17 -6.23 6.63 16.94
CA GLY A 17 -6.88 5.40 17.37
C GLY A 17 -6.84 4.29 16.33
N ALA A 18 -5.92 4.35 15.35
CA ALA A 18 -5.65 3.23 14.47
C ALA A 18 -5.15 2.02 15.27
N GLN A 19 -5.79 0.87 15.05
CA GLN A 19 -5.37 -0.40 15.66
C GLN A 19 -4.41 -1.11 14.71
N SER A 20 -3.23 -1.48 15.20
CA SER A 20 -2.35 -2.38 14.45
C SER A 20 -2.96 -3.79 14.46
N MET A 21 -3.11 -4.35 13.26
CA MET A 21 -3.64 -5.70 13.06
C MET A 21 -2.53 -6.74 12.96
N GLY A 22 -1.28 -6.30 12.75
CA GLY A 22 -0.11 -7.13 12.49
C GLY A 22 0.40 -7.04 11.05
N THR A 23 1.42 -7.82 10.72
CA THR A 23 2.00 -7.88 9.37
C THR A 23 1.24 -8.89 8.52
N PHE A 24 0.77 -8.47 7.35
CA PHE A 24 0.07 -9.33 6.40
C PHE A 24 0.67 -9.21 5.01
N GLU A 25 0.36 -10.20 4.19
CA GLU A 25 0.84 -10.33 2.84
C GLU A 25 -0.30 -10.72 1.91
N GLY A 26 -0.32 -10.13 0.72
CA GLY A 26 -1.28 -10.45 -0.33
C GLY A 26 -0.57 -10.57 -1.67
N LYS A 27 -1.03 -11.51 -2.50
CA LYS A 27 -0.46 -11.78 -3.82
C LYS A 27 -1.55 -11.86 -4.86
N ASP A 28 -1.27 -11.30 -6.03
CA ASP A 28 -2.04 -11.56 -7.24
C ASP A 28 -1.08 -12.09 -8.30
N CYS A 29 -1.23 -13.38 -8.59
CA CYS A 29 -0.47 -14.10 -9.60
C CYS A 29 -1.37 -14.43 -10.78
N ARG A 30 -0.92 -14.12 -11.98
CA ARG A 30 -1.63 -14.48 -13.22
C ARG A 30 -0.67 -15.22 -14.12
N SER A 31 -1.16 -16.32 -14.71
CA SER A 31 -0.43 -17.02 -15.76
C SER A 31 -0.33 -16.11 -16.98
N MET A 32 0.83 -16.08 -17.64
CA MET A 32 1.00 -15.40 -18.92
C MET A 32 0.02 -15.91 -19.98
N LEU A 33 -0.40 -17.19 -19.88
CA LEU A 33 -1.33 -17.82 -20.81
C LEU A 33 -2.77 -17.30 -20.67
N SER A 34 -3.14 -16.71 -19.52
CA SER A 34 -4.51 -16.23 -19.32
C SER A 34 -4.79 -14.88 -20.00
N GLY A 35 -3.77 -14.23 -20.56
CA GLY A 35 -3.86 -12.87 -21.11
C GLY A 35 -4.20 -11.80 -20.06
N GLN A 36 -4.35 -12.18 -18.79
CA GLN A 36 -4.61 -11.26 -17.69
C GLN A 36 -3.29 -10.86 -17.04
N THR A 37 -3.04 -9.56 -16.93
CA THR A 37 -1.88 -9.07 -16.19
C THR A 37 -2.19 -9.09 -14.70
N PRO A 38 -1.25 -9.53 -13.85
CA PRO A 38 -1.44 -9.48 -12.41
C PRO A 38 -1.55 -8.03 -11.94
N ASN A 39 -2.32 -7.82 -10.88
CA ASN A 39 -2.61 -6.47 -10.40
C ASN A 39 -2.03 -6.22 -9.00
N MET A 40 -1.14 -5.23 -8.91
CA MET A 40 -0.57 -4.75 -7.65
C MET A 40 -1.63 -4.42 -6.60
N LYS A 41 -2.78 -3.92 -7.02
CA LYS A 41 -3.82 -3.43 -6.12
C LYS A 41 -4.69 -4.57 -5.60
N GLU A 42 -4.94 -5.60 -6.41
CA GLU A 42 -5.53 -6.86 -5.93
C GLU A 42 -4.63 -7.53 -4.87
N ALA A 43 -3.30 -7.48 -5.05
CA ALA A 43 -2.36 -7.95 -4.05
C ALA A 43 -2.45 -7.13 -2.75
N LEU A 44 -2.55 -5.78 -2.84
CA LEU A 44 -2.77 -4.91 -1.68
C LEU A 44 -4.11 -5.17 -1.00
N ASP A 45 -5.20 -5.30 -1.76
CA ASP A 45 -6.53 -5.58 -1.27
C ASP A 45 -6.58 -6.88 -0.48
N ARG A 46 -5.99 -7.95 -1.02
CA ARG A 46 -5.86 -9.23 -0.31
C ARG A 46 -5.09 -9.09 0.99
N ALA A 47 -4.03 -8.28 1.02
CA ALA A 47 -3.25 -8.06 2.23
C ALA A 47 -4.06 -7.30 3.31
N LEU A 48 -4.79 -6.25 2.90
CA LEU A 48 -5.67 -5.48 3.78
C LEU A 48 -6.85 -6.32 4.30
N GLU A 49 -7.45 -7.12 3.43
CA GLU A 49 -8.55 -8.04 3.78
C GLU A 49 -8.09 -9.13 4.75
N ALA A 50 -6.90 -9.70 4.54
CA ALA A 50 -6.29 -10.66 5.46
C ALA A 50 -6.10 -10.05 6.86
N GLY A 51 -5.66 -8.79 6.92
CA GLY A 51 -5.53 -8.05 8.17
C GLY A 51 -6.81 -7.40 8.70
N LYS A 52 -7.94 -7.52 7.98
CA LYS A 52 -9.21 -6.85 8.28
C LYS A 52 -9.04 -5.34 8.56
N GLY A 53 -8.09 -4.70 7.87
CA GLY A 53 -7.79 -3.28 7.98
C GLY A 53 -8.10 -2.51 6.70
N ASN A 54 -7.76 -1.24 6.70
CA ASN A 54 -8.07 -0.30 5.61
C ASN A 54 -6.89 0.61 5.25
N ALA A 55 -5.77 0.47 5.97
CA ALA A 55 -4.49 1.04 5.60
C ALA A 55 -3.36 0.08 5.96
N MET A 56 -2.17 0.35 5.42
CA MET A 56 -0.96 -0.41 5.65
C MET A 56 0.21 0.55 5.84
N THR A 57 1.04 0.30 6.85
CA THR A 57 2.32 0.99 7.06
C THR A 57 3.48 0.07 6.72
N ASP A 58 4.64 0.65 6.40
CA ASP A 58 5.86 -0.09 6.10
C ASP A 58 5.64 -1.14 4.99
N ALA A 59 4.87 -0.75 3.98
CA ALA A 59 4.45 -1.61 2.90
C ALA A 59 5.58 -1.78 1.88
N VAL A 60 5.90 -3.01 1.54
CA VAL A 60 6.82 -3.38 0.48
C VAL A 60 6.05 -4.10 -0.61
N ILE A 61 6.14 -3.56 -1.82
CA ILE A 61 5.53 -4.12 -3.01
C ILE A 61 6.63 -4.75 -3.86
N TYR A 62 6.46 -6.03 -4.17
CA TYR A 62 7.35 -6.84 -4.99
C TYR A 62 6.68 -7.15 -6.33
N PHE A 63 7.41 -6.94 -7.42
CA PHE A 63 7.08 -7.51 -8.70
C PHE A 63 7.94 -8.75 -8.94
N LYS A 64 7.30 -9.89 -9.16
CA LYS A 64 7.98 -11.13 -9.53
C LYS A 64 7.67 -11.39 -11.01
N PRO A 65 8.59 -11.05 -11.94
CA PRO A 65 8.42 -11.42 -13.33
C PRO A 65 8.39 -12.95 -13.45
N ALA A 66 7.67 -13.47 -14.44
CA ALA A 66 7.67 -14.90 -14.67
C ALA A 66 9.10 -15.37 -14.97
N ALA A 67 9.58 -16.34 -14.21
CA ALA A 67 10.79 -17.06 -14.55
C ALA A 67 10.45 -18.13 -15.60
N CYS A 68 11.39 -18.51 -16.46
CA CYS A 68 11.17 -19.48 -17.54
C CYS A 68 10.58 -20.86 -17.10
N ILE A 69 10.54 -21.15 -15.79
CA ILE A 69 10.01 -22.39 -15.20
C ILE A 69 8.63 -22.18 -14.55
N PHE A 70 8.28 -20.93 -14.18
CA PHE A 70 6.99 -20.56 -13.60
C PHE A 70 6.34 -19.51 -14.50
N GLU A 71 5.41 -19.91 -15.36
CA GLU A 71 4.71 -19.04 -16.33
C GLU A 71 3.79 -17.98 -15.68
N SER A 72 3.90 -17.74 -14.38
CA SER A 72 3.08 -16.77 -13.66
C SER A 72 3.88 -15.51 -13.33
N VAL A 73 3.32 -14.36 -13.73
CA VAL A 73 3.76 -13.05 -13.24
C VAL A 73 3.00 -12.76 -11.95
N CYS A 74 3.66 -12.26 -10.92
CA CYS A 74 3.02 -11.98 -9.63
C CYS A 74 3.34 -10.57 -9.11
N TRP A 75 2.32 -9.94 -8.53
CA TRP A 75 2.51 -8.87 -7.56
C TRP A 75 2.34 -9.40 -6.16
N GLU A 76 3.21 -8.98 -5.25
CA GLU A 76 3.15 -9.32 -3.83
C GLU A 76 3.28 -8.04 -3.01
N VAL A 77 2.41 -7.86 -2.03
CA VAL A 77 2.39 -6.71 -1.13
C VAL A 77 2.47 -7.22 0.28
N LYS A 78 3.43 -6.72 1.05
CA LYS A 78 3.64 -7.09 2.45
C LYS A 78 3.82 -5.85 3.30
N GLY A 79 3.16 -5.78 4.44
CA GLY A 79 3.34 -4.67 5.37
C GLY A 79 2.48 -4.81 6.60
N THR A 80 2.55 -3.83 7.50
CA THR A 80 1.76 -3.82 8.72
C THR A 80 0.37 -3.26 8.42
N VAL A 81 -0.66 -4.09 8.50
CA VAL A 81 -2.03 -3.65 8.31
C VAL A 81 -2.51 -2.94 9.57
N ILE A 82 -3.16 -1.81 9.37
CA ILE A 82 -3.79 -1.04 10.43
C ILE A 82 -5.27 -0.82 10.08
N LYS A 83 -6.08 -0.72 11.12
CA LYS A 83 -7.49 -0.36 11.02
C LYS A 83 -7.71 1.03 11.59
N THR A 84 -7.98 1.99 10.73
CA THR A 84 -8.37 3.35 11.09
C THR A 84 -9.86 3.41 11.43
N LYS A 85 -10.26 4.38 12.25
CA LYS A 85 -11.69 4.60 12.58
C LYS A 85 -12.50 5.00 11.35
N ASP A 86 -11.90 5.84 10.52
CA ASP A 86 -12.50 6.37 9.29
C ASP A 86 -11.59 6.11 8.09
N MET A 87 -12.21 5.93 6.93
CA MET A 87 -11.51 5.91 5.65
C MET A 87 -11.22 7.34 5.20
N LEU A 88 -10.08 7.56 4.55
CA LEU A 88 -9.69 8.87 4.04
C LEU A 88 -10.63 9.30 2.93
N LYS A 89 -11.32 10.43 3.05
CA LYS A 89 -12.17 10.92 1.96
C LYS A 89 -11.31 11.60 0.91
N ARG A 90 -11.71 11.49 -0.36
CA ARG A 90 -11.00 12.18 -1.45
C ARG A 90 -10.84 13.69 -1.23
N GLY A 91 -11.83 14.34 -0.59
CA GLY A 91 -11.78 15.76 -0.24
C GLY A 91 -10.67 16.12 0.76
N ASP A 92 -10.36 15.20 1.67
CA ASP A 92 -9.35 15.38 2.72
C ASP A 92 -7.92 15.28 2.17
N LEU A 93 -7.73 14.73 0.95
CA LEU A 93 -6.43 14.64 0.30
C LEU A 93 -5.77 16.01 0.08
N ARG A 94 -6.56 17.08 -0.08
CA ARG A 94 -6.03 18.43 -0.29
C ARG A 94 -5.55 19.09 1.01
N SER A 95 -6.21 18.79 2.12
CA SER A 95 -5.83 19.26 3.47
C SER A 95 -4.83 18.33 4.16
N PHE A 96 -4.53 17.17 3.55
CA PHE A 96 -3.56 16.21 4.01
C PHE A 96 -2.14 16.79 3.91
N ASP A 97 -1.71 17.42 5.00
CA ASP A 97 -0.36 17.96 5.16
C ASP A 97 0.63 16.80 5.30
N VAL A 98 1.49 16.64 4.29
CA VAL A 98 2.57 15.67 4.31
C VAL A 98 3.86 16.44 4.37
N ASP A 99 4.75 16.00 5.26
CA ASP A 99 6.10 16.53 5.33
C ASP A 99 6.74 16.56 3.94
N LYS A 100 7.45 17.66 3.63
CA LYS A 100 8.07 17.90 2.31
C LYS A 100 9.08 16.81 1.93
N SER A 101 9.55 16.01 2.88
CA SER A 101 10.38 14.84 2.66
C SER A 101 9.62 13.64 2.11
N TYR A 102 8.31 13.69 1.88
CA TYR A 102 7.54 12.61 1.27
C TYR A 102 7.04 12.95 -0.14
N VAL A 103 6.86 11.89 -0.94
CA VAL A 103 6.20 11.90 -2.24
C VAL A 103 4.83 11.27 -2.09
N ARG A 104 3.80 12.01 -2.51
CA ARG A 104 2.43 11.53 -2.58
C ARG A 104 2.14 10.91 -3.94
N GLN A 105 1.57 9.72 -3.95
CA GLN A 105 1.06 9.04 -5.14
C GLN A 105 -0.37 8.58 -4.90
N THR A 106 -1.18 8.53 -5.95
CA THR A 106 -2.52 7.95 -5.91
C THR A 106 -2.61 6.82 -6.92
N PHE A 107 -3.20 5.71 -6.52
CA PHE A 107 -3.41 4.55 -7.38
C PHE A 107 -4.90 4.25 -7.47
N SER A 108 -5.41 3.95 -8.67
CA SER A 108 -6.82 3.57 -8.88
C SER A 108 -6.94 2.12 -9.33
N SER A 109 -7.59 1.27 -8.54
CA SER A 109 -7.87 -0.14 -8.86
C SER A 109 -8.80 -0.30 -10.06
N PRO A 110 -8.72 -1.44 -10.77
CA PRO A 110 -9.63 -1.73 -11.87
C PRO A 110 -11.11 -1.68 -11.48
N ASP A 111 -11.42 -1.94 -10.21
CA ASP A 111 -12.76 -1.87 -9.63
C ASP A 111 -13.15 -0.47 -9.10
N GLY A 112 -12.32 0.54 -9.35
CA GLY A 112 -12.57 1.92 -8.95
C GLY A 112 -12.12 2.29 -7.54
N ARG A 113 -11.55 1.36 -6.75
CA ARG A 113 -10.97 1.72 -5.42
C ARG A 113 -9.74 2.61 -5.60
N GLU A 114 -9.65 3.71 -4.86
CA GLU A 114 -8.47 4.58 -4.88
C GLU A 114 -7.63 4.40 -3.62
N TYR A 115 -6.31 4.52 -3.76
CA TYR A 115 -5.34 4.42 -2.68
C TYR A 115 -4.43 5.62 -2.67
N LEU A 116 -4.25 6.22 -1.49
CA LEU A 116 -3.19 7.16 -1.21
C LEU A 116 -1.93 6.38 -0.82
N ALA A 117 -0.80 6.73 -1.43
CA ALA A 117 0.48 6.16 -1.12
C ALA A 117 1.50 7.25 -0.81
N LEU A 118 2.23 7.06 0.29
CA LEU A 118 3.30 7.95 0.72
C LEU A 118 4.62 7.19 0.73
N LYS A 119 5.64 7.83 0.16
CA LYS A 119 7.00 7.32 0.17
C LYS A 119 7.96 8.45 0.51
N LYS A 120 8.89 8.22 1.43
CA LYS A 120 9.96 9.18 1.75
C LYS A 120 10.91 9.39 0.56
N LYS A 121 11.12 10.66 0.20
CA LYS A 121 12.11 11.15 -0.76
C LYS A 121 13.49 10.68 -0.34
N GLY A 122 14.26 10.13 -1.28
CA GLY A 122 15.59 9.60 -1.01
C GLY A 122 15.61 8.15 -0.52
N THR A 123 14.45 7.49 -0.35
CA THR A 123 14.43 6.02 -0.22
C THR A 123 14.84 5.43 -1.56
N VAL A 124 16.14 5.16 -1.69
CA VAL A 124 16.78 4.47 -2.80
C VAL A 124 15.96 3.20 -3.04
N GLY A 125 15.38 3.06 -4.25
CA GLY A 125 14.72 1.82 -4.62
C GLY A 125 15.78 0.74 -4.60
N LEU A 126 15.82 -0.07 -3.53
CA LEU A 126 16.89 -1.03 -3.29
C LEU A 126 16.95 -2.12 -4.38
N ASN A 127 15.90 -2.27 -5.17
CA ASN A 127 15.86 -3.02 -6.44
C ASN A 127 14.71 -2.45 -7.28
N ASN A 128 14.82 -2.40 -8.62
CA ASN A 128 13.74 -1.93 -9.50
C ASN A 128 12.42 -2.71 -9.31
N ASP A 129 12.51 -3.94 -8.79
CA ASP A 129 11.40 -4.84 -8.54
C ASP A 129 10.75 -4.66 -7.15
N GLN A 130 11.30 -3.80 -6.29
CA GLN A 130 10.83 -3.59 -4.92
C GLN A 130 10.55 -2.10 -4.66
N LYS A 131 9.29 -1.79 -4.31
CA LYS A 131 8.86 -0.44 -3.95
C LYS A 131 8.42 -0.41 -2.50
N HIS A 132 9.15 0.38 -1.70
CA HIS A 132 8.79 0.68 -0.32
C HIS A 132 7.85 1.88 -0.25
N TYR A 133 6.78 1.75 0.52
CA TYR A 133 5.82 2.78 0.87
C TYR A 133 5.68 2.82 2.39
N ASP A 134 5.82 4.01 2.94
CA ASP A 134 5.68 4.25 4.36
C ASP A 134 4.21 4.17 4.80
N LEU A 135 3.30 4.54 3.89
CA LEU A 135 1.85 4.44 4.09
C LEU A 135 1.15 4.11 2.77
N LEU A 136 0.21 3.16 2.83
CA LEU A 136 -0.82 2.91 1.83
C LEU A 136 -2.19 2.99 2.52
N MET A 137 -3.08 3.86 2.07
CA MET A 137 -4.39 4.06 2.70
C MET A 137 -5.50 4.10 1.65
N ARG A 138 -6.59 3.38 1.91
CA ARG A 138 -7.74 3.38 1.01
C ARG A 138 -8.50 4.70 1.09
N ILE A 139 -8.80 5.26 -0.07
CA ILE A 139 -9.61 6.47 -0.26
C ILE A 139 -11.07 6.06 -0.46
N ARG A 140 -11.98 6.82 0.15
CA ARG A 140 -13.43 6.75 -0.04
C ARG A 140 -13.92 7.86 -0.96
#